data_AF-A0A6F9A0X8-F1
#
_entry.id   AF-A0A6F9A0X8-F1
#
_cell.length_a   1.000
_cell.length_b   1.000
_cell.length_c   1.000
_cell.angle_alpha   90.00
_cell.angle_beta   90.00
_cell.angle_gamma   90.00
#
_symmetry.space_group_name_H-M   'P 1'
#
loop_
_entity.id
_entity.type
_entity.pdbx_description
1 polymer ?
#
loop_
_entity_poly.entity_id
_entity_poly.type
_entity_poly.pdbx_seq_one_letter_code
_entity_poly.pdbx_strand_id
1 'polypeptide(L)'
;MGVVRHIVCAMSGGVDSSVTALLLRRRGYHVTGVFMKNWDSLDEKGVCSSERDCEDAYKVCQDLDIPFHQVSYVKEYWHEVFTNLLKEYEMGRTPNPDILCNKHIKFNHFYSYAINSLGADAMATGHYARTSQEDEDVFQQRHVAPPPQHVFRDRFEIRNRKNNSSQPLSVLFSYIYILVI
;
A
#
# COMPACT_ATOMS: atom_id res chain seq x y z
N MET A 1 6.04 -25.86 1.32
CA MET A 1 6.03 -24.38 1.44
C MET A 1 5.73 -24.04 2.89
N GLY A 2 6.49 -23.15 3.51
CA GLY A 2 6.27 -22.74 4.90
C GLY A 2 4.92 -22.05 5.05
N VAL A 3 4.31 -22.17 6.22
CA VAL A 3 3.06 -21.45 6.53
C VAL A 3 3.41 -19.97 6.66
N VAL A 4 2.89 -19.12 5.75
CA VAL A 4 3.03 -17.66 5.83
C VAL A 4 2.38 -17.19 7.13
N ARG A 5 3.18 -16.65 8.06
CA ARG A 5 2.70 -16.13 9.34
C ARG A 5 3.07 -14.68 9.56
N HIS A 6 4.22 -14.24 9.07
CA HIS A 6 4.71 -12.88 9.22
C HIS A 6 4.67 -12.12 7.89
N ILE A 7 3.90 -11.04 7.85
CA ILE A 7 3.76 -10.18 6.68
C ILE A 7 4.25 -8.76 7.01
N VAL A 8 5.15 -8.25 6.19
CA VAL A 8 5.57 -6.85 6.25
C VAL A 8 4.71 -6.02 5.30
N CYS A 9 3.96 -5.06 5.84
CA CYS A 9 3.07 -4.19 5.07
C CYS A 9 3.75 -2.85 4.79
N ALA A 10 3.86 -2.47 3.52
CA ALA A 10 4.29 -1.13 3.11
C ALA A 10 3.21 -0.10 3.48
N MET A 11 3.49 0.73 4.48
CA MET A 11 2.62 1.78 4.99
C MET A 11 3.02 3.11 4.38
N SER A 12 2.09 3.77 3.66
CA SER A 12 2.36 5.07 3.03
C SER A 12 1.75 6.26 3.77
N GLY A 13 1.04 6.01 4.88
CA GLY A 13 0.17 7.01 5.53
C GLY A 13 -1.22 7.13 4.87
N GLY A 14 -1.39 6.53 3.68
CA GLY A 14 -2.65 6.54 2.94
C GLY A 14 -3.62 5.43 3.39
N VAL A 15 -4.90 5.67 3.13
CA VAL A 15 -6.02 4.77 3.52
C VAL A 15 -5.84 3.36 2.99
N ASP A 16 -5.38 3.18 1.76
CA ASP A 16 -5.27 1.84 1.15
C ASP A 16 -4.29 0.95 1.93
N SER A 17 -3.12 1.49 2.28
CA SER A 17 -2.13 0.77 3.09
C SER A 17 -2.64 0.47 4.51
N SER A 18 -3.38 1.42 5.10
CA SER A 18 -3.99 1.27 6.42
C SER A 18 -5.03 0.16 6.45
N VAL A 19 -5.90 0.12 5.44
CA VAL A 19 -6.92 -0.93 5.33
C VAL A 19 -6.30 -2.27 5.00
N THR A 20 -5.25 -2.32 4.17
CA THR A 20 -4.46 -3.54 3.95
C THR A 20 -3.93 -4.11 5.28
N ALA A 21 -3.25 -3.30 6.09
CA ALA A 21 -2.71 -3.74 7.38
C ALA A 21 -3.81 -4.23 8.33
N LEU A 22 -4.94 -3.50 8.41
CA LEU A 22 -6.10 -3.88 9.21
C LEU A 22 -6.68 -5.23 8.78
N LEU A 23 -6.83 -5.46 7.46
CA LEU A 23 -7.40 -6.69 6.93
C LEU A 23 -6.48 -7.89 7.19
N LEU A 24 -5.17 -7.72 7.04
CA LEU A 24 -4.19 -8.77 7.36
C LEU A 24 -4.20 -9.10 8.85
N ARG A 25 -4.16 -8.09 9.73
CA ARG A 25 -4.27 -8.29 11.18
C ARG A 25 -5.55 -9.06 11.54
N ARG A 26 -6.70 -8.68 10.95
CA ARG A 26 -7.99 -9.35 11.19
C ARG A 26 -8.03 -10.81 10.73
N ARG A 27 -7.21 -11.18 9.76
CA ARG A 27 -7.05 -12.57 9.30
C ARG A 27 -6.07 -13.38 10.17
N GLY A 28 -5.48 -12.76 11.20
CA GLY A 28 -4.62 -13.44 12.16
C GLY A 28 -3.15 -13.51 11.78
N TYR A 29 -2.72 -12.75 10.76
CA TYR A 29 -1.28 -12.64 10.45
C TYR A 29 -0.56 -11.80 11.50
N HIS A 30 0.70 -12.14 11.74
CA HIS A 30 1.64 -11.24 12.39
C HIS A 30 2.04 -10.17 11.38
N VAL A 31 1.62 -8.93 11.59
CA VAL A 31 1.85 -7.83 10.64
C VAL A 31 2.85 -6.86 11.22
N THR A 32 3.81 -6.43 10.39
CA THR A 32 4.73 -5.32 10.70
C THR A 32 4.55 -4.22 9.67
N GLY A 33 4.24 -3.00 10.11
CA GLY A 33 4.14 -1.83 9.23
C GLY A 33 5.52 -1.23 8.96
N VAL A 34 5.79 -0.87 7.72
CA VAL A 34 7.04 -0.19 7.35
C VAL A 34 6.77 1.00 6.45
N PHE A 35 7.26 2.17 6.83
CA PHE A 35 7.24 3.39 6.03
C PHE A 35 8.56 3.58 5.27
N MET A 36 8.49 3.89 3.99
CA MET A 36 9.65 4.12 3.13
C MET A 36 9.86 5.61 2.89
N LYS A 37 10.99 6.17 3.35
CA LYS A 37 11.45 7.51 2.98
C LYS A 37 12.26 7.42 1.68
N ASN A 38 11.66 7.77 0.55
CA ASN A 38 12.30 7.66 -0.77
C ASN A 38 12.81 9.01 -1.31
N TRP A 39 12.51 10.10 -0.64
CA TRP A 39 12.91 11.45 -1.06
C TRP A 39 13.32 12.26 0.18
N ASP A 40 14.34 13.09 0.05
CA ASP A 40 14.75 13.99 1.12
C ASP A 40 14.22 15.40 0.87
N SER A 41 13.45 15.90 1.82
CA SER A 41 12.82 17.22 1.78
C SER A 41 13.78 18.36 2.11
N LEU A 42 15.00 18.06 2.56
CA LEU A 42 16.06 19.07 2.72
C LEU A 42 16.42 19.75 1.39
N ASP A 43 16.13 19.09 0.27
CA ASP A 43 16.32 19.63 -1.09
C ASP A 43 15.15 20.51 -1.55
N GLU A 44 14.10 20.68 -0.74
CA GLU A 44 12.90 21.46 -1.07
C GLU A 44 12.69 22.63 -0.08
N LYS A 45 12.39 23.82 -0.60
CA LYS A 45 12.09 25.02 0.22
C LYS A 45 10.64 25.04 0.77
N GLY A 46 10.02 23.87 0.95
CA GLY A 46 8.58 23.71 1.21
C GLY A 46 8.23 23.01 2.53
N VAL A 47 6.94 22.97 2.88
CA VAL A 47 6.42 22.20 4.03
C VAL A 47 6.48 20.71 3.69
N CYS A 48 7.20 19.93 4.49
CA CYS A 48 7.37 18.49 4.30
C CYS A 48 6.05 17.74 4.50
N SER A 49 5.51 17.12 3.44
CA SER A 49 4.35 16.20 3.53
C SER A 49 4.76 14.82 4.04
N SER A 50 5.96 14.36 3.69
CA SER A 50 6.48 13.03 4.02
C SER A 50 6.55 12.77 5.54
N GLU A 51 6.87 13.80 6.34
CA GLU A 51 6.83 13.71 7.80
C GLU A 51 5.41 13.47 8.33
N ARG A 52 4.39 14.12 7.73
CA ARG A 52 2.98 13.89 8.10
C ARG A 52 2.52 12.51 7.68
N ASP A 53 2.88 12.07 6.48
CA ASP A 53 2.54 10.73 5.98
C ASP A 53 3.17 9.63 6.86
N CYS A 54 4.41 9.86 7.31
CA CYS A 54 5.08 8.97 8.26
C CYS A 54 4.37 8.94 9.62
N GLU A 55 3.96 10.11 10.13
CA GLU A 55 3.22 10.21 11.39
C GLU A 55 1.85 9.54 11.30
N ASP A 56 1.13 9.68 10.18
CA ASP A 56 -0.14 9.02 9.96
C ASP A 56 0.02 7.50 9.83
N ALA A 57 1.08 7.04 9.14
CA ALA A 57 1.44 5.62 9.11
C ALA A 57 1.75 5.06 10.51
N TYR A 58 2.46 5.83 11.32
CA TYR A 58 2.79 5.47 12.70
C TYR A 58 1.53 5.35 13.57
N LYS A 59 0.65 6.36 13.54
CA LYS A 59 -0.63 6.35 14.28
C LYS A 59 -1.49 5.16 13.90
N VAL A 60 -1.61 4.85 12.61
CA VAL A 60 -2.36 3.67 12.16
C VAL A 60 -1.74 2.40 12.72
N CYS A 61 -0.41 2.27 12.72
CA CYS A 61 0.24 1.10 13.30
C CYS A 61 0.02 1.00 14.81
N GLN A 62 0.00 2.12 15.53
CA GLN A 62 -0.36 2.17 16.95
C GLN A 62 -1.80 1.74 17.21
N ASP A 63 -2.77 2.28 16.45
CA ASP A 63 -4.18 1.93 16.56
C ASP A 63 -4.44 0.45 16.25
N LEU A 64 -3.64 -0.10 15.34
CA LEU A 64 -3.67 -1.51 14.97
C LEU A 64 -2.82 -2.41 15.88
N ASP A 65 -2.11 -1.86 16.86
CA ASP A 65 -1.19 -2.61 17.73
C ASP A 65 -0.23 -3.52 16.93
N ILE A 66 0.42 -2.94 15.92
CA ILE A 66 1.43 -3.61 15.08
C ILE A 66 2.77 -2.88 15.15
N PRO A 67 3.91 -3.60 15.09
CA PRO A 67 5.23 -2.96 15.06
C PRO A 67 5.38 -2.03 13.84
N PHE A 68 6.07 -0.90 14.04
CA PHE A 68 6.33 0.09 13.01
C PHE A 68 7.84 0.30 12.81
N HIS A 69 8.29 0.29 11.55
CA HIS A 69 9.65 0.66 11.17
C HIS A 69 9.64 1.76 10.11
N GLN A 70 10.73 2.50 10.06
CA GLN A 70 11.03 3.41 8.96
C GLN A 70 12.33 2.97 8.28
N VAL A 71 12.36 3.00 6.96
CA VAL A 71 13.54 2.73 6.15
C VAL A 71 13.73 3.85 5.12
N SER A 72 14.98 4.21 4.84
CA SER A 72 15.32 5.22 3.85
C SER A 72 15.85 4.56 2.58
N TYR A 73 15.27 4.92 1.43
CA TYR A 73 15.73 4.56 0.10
C TYR A 73 16.01 5.78 -0.77
N VAL A 74 16.31 6.93 -0.15
CA VAL A 74 16.58 8.20 -0.86
C VAL A 74 17.66 8.01 -1.92
N LYS A 75 18.74 7.30 -1.58
CA LYS A 75 19.87 7.10 -2.47
C LYS A 75 19.50 6.20 -3.64
N GLU A 76 18.86 5.07 -3.37
CA GLU A 76 18.39 4.09 -4.35
C GLU A 76 17.38 4.74 -5.31
N TYR A 77 16.41 5.48 -4.78
CA TYR A 77 15.42 6.21 -5.58
C TYR A 77 16.08 7.23 -6.50
N TRP A 78 17.04 8.01 -5.99
CA TRP A 78 17.76 8.99 -6.80
C TRP A 78 18.48 8.35 -7.99
N HIS A 79 19.18 7.23 -7.76
CA HIS A 79 20.02 6.60 -8.77
C HIS A 79 19.20 5.74 -9.75
N GLU A 80 18.22 4.98 -9.27
CA GLU A 80 17.50 3.98 -10.06
C GLU A 80 16.19 4.51 -10.66
N VAL A 81 15.63 5.60 -10.12
CA VAL A 81 14.36 6.18 -10.59
C VAL A 81 14.57 7.59 -11.13
N PHE A 82 15.06 8.51 -10.29
CA PHE A 82 15.09 9.93 -10.61
C PHE A 82 16.11 10.28 -11.70
N THR A 83 17.30 9.67 -11.67
CA THR A 83 18.32 9.88 -12.72
C THR A 83 17.81 9.46 -14.10
N ASN A 84 17.00 8.39 -14.18
CA ASN A 84 16.36 8.00 -15.44
C ASN A 84 15.31 9.03 -15.88
N LEU A 85 14.48 9.51 -14.94
CA LEU A 85 13.49 10.55 -15.21
C LEU A 85 14.12 11.78 -15.90
N LEU A 86 15.24 12.29 -15.37
CA LEU A 86 15.94 13.45 -15.92
C LEU A 86 16.45 13.20 -17.34
N LYS A 87 17.11 12.06 -17.59
CA LYS A 87 17.63 11.69 -18.91
C LYS A 87 16.52 11.58 -19.96
N GLU A 88 15.38 11.00 -19.59
CA GLU A 88 14.23 10.86 -20.49
C GLU A 88 13.64 12.22 -20.86
N TYR A 89 13.57 13.15 -19.90
CA TYR A 89 13.13 14.53 -20.16
C TYR A 89 14.12 15.31 -21.04
N GLU A 90 15.43 15.16 -20.83
CA GLU A 90 16.46 15.76 -21.69
C GLU A 90 16.32 15.29 -23.15
N MET A 91 15.84 14.07 -23.36
CA MET A 91 15.57 13.49 -24.67
C MET A 91 14.17 13.84 -25.22
N GLY A 92 13.41 14.71 -24.55
CA GLY A 92 12.09 15.14 -24.97
C GLY A 92 10.99 14.08 -24.83
N ARG A 93 11.21 13.05 -24.00
CA ARG A 93 10.23 12.00 -23.72
C ARG A 93 9.43 12.29 -22.46
N THR A 94 8.31 11.60 -22.30
CA THR A 94 7.48 11.64 -21.10
C THR A 94 7.62 10.32 -20.33
N PRO A 95 8.59 10.21 -19.41
CA PRO A 95 8.81 9.01 -18.62
C PRO A 95 7.70 8.80 -17.57
N ASN A 96 7.53 7.55 -17.14
CA ASN A 96 6.72 7.20 -15.97
C ASN A 96 7.64 6.67 -14.84
N PRO A 97 7.98 7.49 -13.82
CA PRO A 97 8.86 7.08 -12.73
C PRO A 97 8.23 6.02 -11.81
N ASP A 98 6.91 5.94 -11.72
CA ASP A 98 6.22 5.00 -10.82
C ASP A 98 6.46 3.54 -11.20
N ILE A 99 6.63 3.27 -12.50
CA ILE A 99 6.99 1.94 -12.99
C ILE A 99 8.35 1.52 -12.42
N LEU A 100 9.32 2.45 -12.43
CA LEU A 100 10.66 2.19 -11.90
C LEU A 100 10.66 2.16 -10.37
N CYS A 101 9.89 3.02 -9.71
CA CYS A 101 9.71 2.99 -8.25
C CYS A 101 9.17 1.63 -7.79
N ASN A 102 8.14 1.10 -8.46
CA ASN A 102 7.61 -0.22 -8.17
C ASN A 102 8.68 -1.31 -8.41
N LYS A 103 9.33 -1.31 -9.57
CA LYS A 103 10.32 -2.32 -9.96
C LYS A 103 11.54 -2.35 -9.04
N HIS A 104 12.12 -1.18 -8.74
CA HIS A 104 13.40 -1.06 -8.06
C HIS A 104 13.24 -0.87 -6.56
N ILE A 105 12.31 -0.03 -6.13
CA ILE A 105 12.17 0.31 -4.70
C ILE A 105 11.22 -0.66 -4.03
N LYS A 106 9.94 -0.70 -4.45
CA LYS A 106 8.90 -1.45 -3.70
C LYS A 106 9.06 -2.97 -3.80
N PHE A 107 9.34 -3.50 -4.97
CA PHE A 107 9.38 -4.95 -5.20
C PHE A 107 10.80 -5.53 -5.31
N ASN A 108 11.82 -4.72 -5.05
CA ASN A 108 13.21 -5.20 -4.99
C ASN A 108 13.88 -4.79 -3.67
N HIS A 109 14.18 -3.51 -3.46
CA HIS A 109 14.85 -3.06 -2.21
C HIS A 109 14.00 -3.30 -0.96
N PHE A 110 12.73 -2.92 -0.99
CA PHE A 110 11.81 -3.12 0.12
C PHE A 110 11.46 -4.60 0.34
N TYR A 111 11.23 -5.36 -0.73
CA TYR A 111 11.08 -6.82 -0.64
C TYR A 111 12.29 -7.46 0.04
N SER A 112 13.50 -7.12 -0.42
CA SER A 112 14.75 -7.65 0.14
C SER A 112 14.91 -7.29 1.61
N TYR A 113 14.53 -6.07 2.01
CA TYR A 113 14.54 -5.65 3.40
C TYR A 113 13.53 -6.44 4.25
N ALA A 114 12.30 -6.60 3.76
CA ALA A 114 11.26 -7.36 4.45
C ALA A 114 11.69 -8.81 4.73
N ILE A 115 12.19 -9.51 3.72
CA ILE A 115 12.59 -10.91 3.85
C ILE A 115 13.90 -11.06 4.62
N ASN A 116 14.95 -10.33 4.24
CA ASN A 116 16.30 -10.59 4.75
C ASN A 116 16.59 -9.89 6.08
N SER A 117 15.97 -8.74 6.35
CA SER A 117 16.25 -7.95 7.55
C SER A 117 15.17 -8.12 8.62
N LEU A 118 13.89 -8.23 8.22
CA LEU A 118 12.78 -8.41 9.16
C LEU A 118 12.33 -9.87 9.30
N GLY A 119 12.85 -10.78 8.47
CA GLY A 119 12.51 -12.20 8.53
C GLY A 119 11.06 -12.51 8.14
N ALA A 120 10.44 -11.64 7.34
CA ALA A 120 9.06 -11.83 6.90
C ALA A 120 8.95 -13.00 5.91
N ASP A 121 7.79 -13.65 5.90
CA ASP A 121 7.47 -14.70 4.93
C ASP A 121 6.94 -14.12 3.62
N ALA A 122 6.34 -12.93 3.68
CA ALA A 122 5.76 -12.20 2.55
C ALA A 122 5.72 -10.69 2.80
N MET A 123 5.52 -9.91 1.74
CA MET A 123 5.24 -8.47 1.84
C MET A 123 3.85 -8.13 1.30
N ALA A 124 3.25 -7.06 1.82
CA ALA A 124 1.97 -6.54 1.36
C ALA A 124 2.05 -5.05 1.01
N THR A 125 1.20 -4.61 0.09
CA THR A 125 1.07 -3.19 -0.27
C THR A 125 -0.40 -2.79 -0.42
N GLY A 126 -0.68 -1.49 -0.41
CA GLY A 126 -2.00 -0.93 -0.74
C GLY A 126 -2.32 -0.88 -2.24
N HIS A 127 -1.56 -1.56 -3.12
CA HIS A 127 -1.90 -1.59 -4.54
C HIS A 127 -3.16 -2.41 -4.78
N TYR A 128 -4.07 -1.85 -5.57
CA TYR A 128 -5.25 -2.55 -6.09
C TYR A 128 -4.85 -3.54 -7.19
N ALA A 129 -4.25 -4.65 -6.78
CA ALA A 129 -3.81 -5.74 -7.64
C ALA A 129 -3.94 -7.08 -6.91
N ARG A 130 -3.94 -8.17 -7.67
CA ARG A 130 -4.01 -9.54 -7.16
C ARG A 130 -2.88 -10.37 -7.75
N THR A 131 -2.26 -11.22 -6.95
CA THR A 131 -1.34 -12.24 -7.47
C THR A 131 -2.11 -13.40 -8.09
N SER A 132 -1.50 -14.09 -9.05
CA SER A 132 -2.10 -15.28 -9.67
C SER A 132 -2.07 -16.52 -8.77
N GLN A 133 -1.68 -16.38 -7.50
CA GLN A 133 -1.85 -17.43 -6.49
C GLN A 133 -3.34 -17.49 -6.11
N GLU A 134 -4.16 -17.94 -7.05
CA GLU A 134 -5.48 -18.47 -6.76
C GLU A 134 -5.28 -19.89 -6.25
N ASP A 135 -4.93 -20.11 -4.98
CA ASP A 135 -5.03 -21.45 -4.39
C ASP A 135 -5.20 -21.41 -2.87
N GLU A 136 -6.38 -21.90 -2.48
CA GLU A 136 -6.82 -22.60 -1.27
C GLU A 136 -6.47 -21.95 0.10
N ASP A 137 -7.52 -21.60 0.85
CA ASP A 137 -7.54 -21.11 2.24
C ASP A 137 -7.07 -19.68 2.56
N VAL A 138 -6.01 -19.15 1.93
CA VAL A 138 -5.33 -17.94 2.44
C VAL A 138 -6.02 -16.62 2.04
N PHE A 139 -6.69 -16.57 0.88
CA PHE A 139 -7.24 -15.32 0.30
C PHE A 139 -8.66 -15.40 -0.23
N GLN A 140 -9.46 -16.42 0.15
CA GLN A 140 -10.85 -16.55 -0.31
C GLN A 140 -11.71 -15.34 0.12
N GLN A 141 -11.91 -14.40 -0.79
CA GLN A 141 -13.06 -13.49 -0.74
C GLN A 141 -14.26 -14.26 -1.28
N ARG A 142 -15.38 -14.31 -0.53
CA ARG A 142 -16.64 -14.79 -1.09
C ARG A 142 -16.95 -13.92 -2.30
N HIS A 143 -16.93 -14.51 -3.50
CA HIS A 143 -17.35 -13.82 -4.71
C HIS A 143 -18.84 -13.46 -4.57
N VAL A 144 -19.13 -12.21 -4.19
CA VAL A 144 -20.47 -11.65 -4.28
C VAL A 144 -20.59 -11.10 -5.70
N ALA A 145 -21.50 -11.69 -6.48
CA ALA A 145 -21.78 -11.22 -7.84
C ALA A 145 -22.00 -9.70 -7.82
N PRO A 146 -21.34 -8.93 -8.70
CA PRO A 146 -21.54 -7.49 -8.72
C PRO A 146 -23.02 -7.21 -9.00
N PRO A 147 -23.65 -6.27 -8.27
CA PRO A 147 -25.00 -5.84 -8.63
C PRO A 147 -24.98 -5.29 -10.07
N PRO A 148 -26.06 -5.50 -10.85
CA PRO A 148 -26.08 -5.16 -12.26
C PRO A 148 -25.71 -3.69 -12.50
N GLN A 149 -24.78 -3.48 -13.44
CA GLN A 149 -24.13 -2.21 -13.71
C GLN A 149 -25.11 -1.19 -14.33
N HIS A 150 -25.30 -0.05 -13.67
CA HIS A 150 -25.48 1.22 -14.38
C HIS A 150 -24.14 1.96 -14.35
N VAL A 151 -23.44 1.94 -15.50
CA VAL A 151 -22.01 2.29 -15.65
C VAL A 151 -21.71 3.78 -15.46
N PHE A 152 -22.71 4.65 -15.28
CA PHE A 152 -22.50 6.03 -14.84
C PHE A 152 -23.69 6.47 -13.98
N ARG A 153 -23.45 6.67 -12.67
CA ARG A 153 -24.35 7.46 -11.82
C ARG A 153 -23.55 8.60 -11.20
N ASP A 154 -23.89 9.79 -11.67
CA ASP A 154 -23.69 11.15 -11.15
C ASP A 154 -22.54 11.37 -10.15
N ARG A 155 -21.50 12.03 -10.66
CA ARG A 155 -20.23 12.34 -9.98
C ARG A 155 -20.37 13.29 -8.78
N PHE A 156 -21.58 13.77 -8.48
CA PHE A 156 -21.88 14.67 -7.36
C PHE A 156 -23.33 14.53 -6.89
N GLU A 157 -23.70 13.43 -6.23
CA GLU A 157 -24.92 13.45 -5.39
C GLU A 157 -24.58 14.02 -4.00
N ILE A 158 -25.06 15.24 -3.72
CA ILE A 158 -25.03 15.84 -2.39
C ILE A 158 -25.98 15.04 -1.49
N ARG A 159 -25.41 14.27 -0.56
CA ARG A 159 -26.20 13.49 0.40
C ARG A 159 -26.98 14.42 1.34
N ASN A 160 -28.29 14.55 1.11
CA ASN A 160 -29.18 15.17 2.09
C ASN A 160 -29.32 14.28 3.32
N ARG A 161 -29.05 14.86 4.49
CA ARG A 161 -29.08 14.22 5.81
C ARG A 161 -30.51 13.84 6.18
N LYS A 162 -30.90 12.59 5.93
CA LYS A 162 -31.86 11.79 6.73
C LYS A 162 -32.06 10.43 6.06
N ASN A 163 -31.48 9.39 6.65
CA ASN A 163 -32.18 8.14 6.95
C ASN A 163 -31.25 7.19 7.71
N ASN A 164 -31.64 6.91 8.96
CA ASN A 164 -31.09 5.87 9.80
C ASN A 164 -31.42 4.51 9.18
N SER A 165 -30.41 3.84 8.63
CA SER A 165 -30.37 2.39 8.56
C SER A 165 -28.91 1.97 8.54
N SER A 166 -28.45 1.40 9.64
CA SER A 166 -27.13 0.81 9.81
C SER A 166 -26.95 -0.34 8.81
N GLN A 167 -26.35 -0.05 7.66
CA GLN A 167 -25.77 -1.11 6.83
C GLN A 167 -24.53 -1.66 7.55
N PRO A 168 -24.38 -2.98 7.68
CA PRO A 168 -23.20 -3.54 8.30
C PRO A 168 -21.99 -3.21 7.42
N LEU A 169 -20.96 -2.61 8.04
CA LEU A 169 -19.67 -2.28 7.42
C LEU A 169 -18.98 -3.48 6.74
N SER A 170 -19.47 -4.72 6.92
CA SER A 170 -18.90 -5.94 6.34
C SER A 170 -18.96 -6.02 4.81
N VAL A 171 -19.87 -5.30 4.14
CA VAL A 171 -20.06 -5.41 2.69
C VAL A 171 -19.06 -4.55 1.89
N LEU A 172 -18.60 -3.42 2.44
CA LEU A 172 -17.68 -2.51 1.75
C LEU A 172 -16.24 -3.03 1.64
N PHE A 173 -15.82 -3.94 2.54
CA PHE A 173 -14.44 -4.44 2.57
C PHE A 173 -14.20 -5.70 1.71
N SER A 174 -15.24 -6.22 1.03
CA SER A 174 -15.11 -7.46 0.25
C SER A 174 -14.41 -7.30 -1.11
N TYR A 175 -14.10 -6.06 -1.52
CA TYR A 175 -13.51 -5.76 -2.84
C TYR A 175 -12.11 -5.13 -2.77
N ILE A 176 -11.47 -5.13 -1.60
CA ILE A 176 -10.12 -4.60 -1.48
C ILE A 176 -9.15 -5.69 -1.93
N TYR A 177 -8.55 -5.47 -3.09
CA TYR A 177 -7.51 -6.30 -3.67
C TYR A 177 -6.20 -5.93 -2.97
N ILE A 178 -5.75 -6.81 -2.06
CA ILE A 178 -4.46 -6.64 -1.40
C ILE A 178 -3.42 -7.39 -2.21
N LEU A 179 -2.40 -6.67 -2.67
CA LEU A 179 -1.23 -7.29 -3.28
C LEU A 179 -0.29 -7.80 -2.18
N VAL A 180 -0.25 -9.13 -2.01
CA VAL A 180 0.71 -9.86 -1.17
C VAL A 180 1.65 -10.65 -2.08
N ILE A 181 2.96 -10.45 -1.93
CA ILE A 181 4.02 -11.08 -2.74
C ILE A 181 4.96 -11.86 -1.84
#